data_AF-A0A9D4GWF1-F1
#
_entry.id   AF-A0A9D4GWF1-F1
#
_cell.length_a   1.000
_cell.length_b   1.000
_cell.length_c   1.000
_cell.angle_alpha   90.00
_cell.angle_beta   90.00
_cell.angle_gamma   90.00
#
_symmetry.space_group_name_H-M   'P 1'
#
loop_
_entity.id
_entity.type
_entity.pdbx_description
1 polymer ?
#
loop_
_entity_poly.entity_id
_entity_poly.type
_entity_poly.pdbx_seq_one_letter_code
_entity_poly.pdbx_strand_id
1 'polypeptide(L)'
;MGKGMFKLRLGKMEKLQEIIVAEIEDDALLGYDVLVNKSGKPADILLSREIIMLEGYEIPCISKAKCSEARRVTVAEDINIPGNSEALVDVFVNRIEWDDDLSGDFLIEPNQAFKEGYPLIMAATMVDINRSPTCKVRLMNPFSQDVDLRRDAEIGVAERIERVVSVLATTENNPNENEPVSVRRIQLNQVNTRPVVGRSFDEANENEVPGHLKDLYAKSTEGKTLKKGVLLQGY
;
A
#
# COMPACT_ATOMS: atom_id res chain seq x y z
N MET A 1 -10.71 -28.43 -8.35
CA MET A 1 -10.01 -28.45 -7.05
C MET A 1 -9.68 -29.89 -6.72
N GLY A 2 -8.39 -30.19 -6.51
CA GLY A 2 -7.94 -31.52 -6.08
C GLY A 2 -7.94 -31.61 -4.55
N LYS A 3 -8.11 -32.82 -4.02
CA LYS A 3 -7.96 -33.09 -2.59
C LYS A 3 -7.08 -34.31 -2.40
N GLY A 4 -6.29 -34.33 -1.33
CA GLY A 4 -5.37 -35.42 -1.04
C GLY A 4 -5.07 -35.51 0.45
N MET A 5 -4.60 -36.69 0.89
CA MET A 5 -4.11 -36.87 2.25
C MET A 5 -2.63 -36.53 2.31
N PHE A 6 -2.27 -35.61 3.20
CA PHE A 6 -0.91 -35.16 3.39
C PHE A 6 -0.48 -35.33 4.83
N LYS A 7 0.79 -35.67 5.02
CA LYS A 7 1.43 -35.63 6.32
C LYS A 7 1.98 -34.22 6.53
N LEU A 8 1.26 -33.41 7.30
CA LEU A 8 1.67 -32.09 7.73
C LEU A 8 2.68 -32.19 8.87
N ARG A 9 3.74 -31.39 8.80
CA ARG A 9 4.67 -31.19 9.91
C ARG A 9 4.74 -29.71 10.25
N LEU A 10 4.34 -29.36 11.47
CA LEU A 10 4.38 -28.00 11.99
C LEU A 10 5.29 -27.98 13.22
N GLY A 11 6.53 -27.50 13.04
CA GLY A 11 7.56 -27.60 14.07
C GLY A 11 7.85 -29.05 14.47
N LYS A 12 7.51 -29.39 15.72
CA LYS A 12 7.67 -30.75 16.29
C LYS A 12 6.43 -31.64 16.14
N MET A 13 5.31 -31.07 15.70
CA MET A 13 4.06 -31.81 15.54
C MET A 13 3.98 -32.42 14.13
N GLU A 14 3.46 -33.63 14.04
CA GLU A 14 3.09 -34.29 12.78
C GLU A 14 1.61 -34.68 12.79
N LYS A 15 0.88 -34.37 11.72
CA LYS A 15 -0.56 -34.66 11.58
C LYS A 15 -0.86 -35.13 10.16
N LEU A 16 -1.67 -36.19 10.02
CA LEU A 16 -2.19 -36.62 8.73
C LEU A 16 -3.53 -35.91 8.48
N GLN A 17 -3.64 -35.13 7.42
CA GLN A 17 -4.81 -34.28 7.14
C GLN A 17 -5.18 -34.33 5.66
N GLU A 18 -6.49 -34.29 5.35
CA GLU A 18 -6.97 -34.05 3.99
C GLU A 18 -6.79 -32.55 3.66
N ILE A 19 -6.05 -32.23 2.60
CA ILE A 19 -5.82 -30.84 2.18
C ILE A 19 -6.43 -30.62 0.81
N ILE A 20 -7.03 -29.45 0.63
CA ILE A 20 -7.51 -28.96 -0.65
C ILE A 20 -6.34 -28.28 -1.36
N VAL A 21 -5.99 -28.77 -2.54
CA VAL A 21 -4.92 -28.21 -3.37
C VAL A 21 -5.52 -27.11 -4.24
N ALA A 22 -5.01 -25.90 -4.04
CA ALA A 22 -5.25 -24.74 -4.89
C ALA A 22 -3.96 -24.42 -5.69
N GLU A 23 -4.10 -23.62 -6.74
CA GLU A 23 -2.98 -23.06 -7.49
C GLU A 23 -2.35 -21.91 -6.68
N ILE A 24 -1.72 -22.28 -5.56
CA ILE A 24 -0.93 -21.38 -4.71
C ILE A 24 0.53 -21.82 -4.83
N GLU A 25 1.40 -20.89 -5.23
CA GLU A 25 2.84 -21.12 -5.29
C GLU A 25 3.43 -20.93 -3.90
N ASP A 26 4.23 -21.90 -3.44
CA ASP A 26 5.10 -21.86 -2.27
C ASP A 26 4.49 -21.60 -0.87
N ASP A 27 3.19 -21.35 -0.77
CA ASP A 27 2.50 -21.08 0.49
C ASP A 27 1.36 -22.07 0.78
N ALA A 28 1.01 -22.22 2.07
CA ALA A 28 -0.13 -23.01 2.52
C ALA A 28 -0.92 -22.25 3.58
N LEU A 29 -2.25 -22.23 3.43
CA LEU A 29 -3.16 -21.64 4.41
C LEU A 29 -3.67 -22.70 5.37
N LEU A 30 -3.43 -22.52 6.67
CA LEU A 30 -3.95 -23.42 7.69
C LEU A 30 -5.38 -23.04 8.06
N GLY A 31 -6.30 -23.93 7.73
CA GLY A 31 -7.72 -23.78 8.06
C GLY A 31 -8.03 -24.08 9.52
N TYR A 32 -9.27 -23.76 9.91
CA TYR A 32 -9.81 -24.04 11.24
C TYR A 32 -9.73 -25.53 11.61
N ASP A 33 -9.87 -26.43 10.65
CA ASP A 33 -9.76 -27.89 10.81
C ASP A 33 -8.35 -28.35 11.26
N VAL A 34 -7.32 -27.57 10.90
CA VAL A 34 -5.95 -27.80 11.37
C VAL A 34 -5.71 -27.15 12.73
N LEU A 35 -6.25 -25.94 12.92
CA LEU A 35 -6.05 -25.11 14.10
C LEU A 35 -6.94 -25.51 15.29
N VAL A 36 -7.82 -26.48 15.12
CA VAL A 36 -8.60 -27.07 16.22
C VAL A 36 -7.97 -28.39 16.63
N ASN A 37 -7.74 -28.54 17.93
CA ASN A 37 -7.20 -29.77 18.49
C ASN A 37 -8.24 -30.89 18.51
N LYS A 38 -7.79 -32.13 18.79
CA LYS A 38 -8.68 -33.31 18.91
C LYS A 38 -9.78 -33.19 19.97
N SER A 39 -9.63 -32.29 20.95
CA SER A 39 -10.64 -31.99 21.97
C SER A 39 -11.61 -30.87 21.58
N GLY A 40 -11.52 -30.34 20.36
CA GLY A 40 -12.36 -29.25 19.87
C GLY A 40 -11.97 -27.85 20.37
N LYS A 41 -10.83 -27.70 21.06
CA LYS A 41 -10.33 -26.38 21.47
C LYS A 41 -9.49 -25.76 20.36
N PRO A 42 -9.65 -24.45 20.10
CA PRO A 42 -8.81 -23.74 19.15
C PRO A 42 -7.36 -23.67 19.64
N ALA A 43 -6.43 -23.52 18.70
CA ALA A 43 -5.04 -23.17 18.97
C ALA A 43 -4.94 -21.77 19.56
N ASP A 44 -4.06 -21.57 20.53
CA ASP A 44 -3.76 -20.23 21.03
C ASP A 44 -2.65 -19.62 20.17
N ILE A 45 -2.96 -18.56 19.44
CA ILE A 45 -1.98 -17.83 18.62
C ILE A 45 -1.48 -16.63 19.44
N LEU A 46 -0.26 -16.73 19.96
CA LEU A 46 0.36 -15.71 20.80
C LEU A 46 1.38 -14.92 19.97
N LEU A 47 0.88 -13.97 19.18
CA LEU A 47 1.70 -13.14 18.29
C LEU A 47 2.77 -12.33 19.05
N SER A 48 2.47 -11.84 20.25
CA SER A 48 3.42 -11.10 21.10
C SER A 48 4.62 -11.93 21.56
N ARG A 49 4.50 -13.26 21.52
CA ARG A 49 5.57 -14.21 21.84
C ARG A 49 6.04 -14.97 20.61
N GLU A 50 5.52 -14.65 19.43
CA GLU A 50 5.85 -15.33 18.18
C GLU A 50 5.65 -16.85 18.25
N ILE A 51 4.56 -17.32 18.90
CA ILE A 51 4.25 -18.76 19.03
C ILE A 51 2.78 -19.08 18.76
N ILE A 52 2.53 -20.28 18.22
CA ILE A 52 1.23 -20.95 18.22
C ILE A 52 1.30 -22.10 19.23
N MET A 53 0.35 -22.15 20.15
CA MET A 53 0.09 -23.31 21.01
C MET A 53 -0.93 -24.22 20.32
N LEU A 54 -0.47 -25.36 19.82
CA LEU A 54 -1.35 -26.34 19.16
C LEU A 54 -1.08 -27.74 19.72
N GLU A 55 -2.13 -28.38 20.24
CA GLU A 55 -2.06 -29.69 20.90
C GLU A 55 -1.00 -29.77 22.03
N GLY A 56 -0.75 -28.64 22.70
CA GLY A 56 0.27 -28.54 23.76
C GLY A 56 1.71 -28.37 23.25
N TYR A 57 1.91 -28.29 21.94
CA TYR A 57 3.21 -27.96 21.34
C TYR A 57 3.32 -26.46 21.06
N GLU A 58 4.48 -25.91 21.38
CA GLU A 58 4.88 -24.56 20.97
C GLU A 58 5.45 -24.63 19.54
N ILE A 59 4.79 -23.96 18.62
CA ILE A 59 5.21 -23.85 17.22
C ILE A 59 5.67 -22.41 17.00
N PRO A 60 6.97 -22.18 16.72
CA PRO A 60 7.45 -20.83 16.42
C PRO A 60 6.74 -20.23 15.22
N CYS A 61 6.32 -18.98 15.34
CA CYS A 61 5.75 -18.18 14.27
C CYS A 61 6.80 -17.19 13.78
N ILE A 62 7.03 -17.16 12.49
CA ILE A 62 7.80 -16.09 11.88
C ILE A 62 6.78 -15.16 11.24
N SER A 63 6.51 -14.03 11.90
CA SER A 63 5.71 -12.97 11.31
C SER A 63 6.55 -12.26 10.25
N LYS A 64 6.19 -12.46 8.97
CA LYS A 64 6.81 -11.71 7.86
C LYS A 64 6.45 -10.21 7.89
N ALA A 65 5.44 -9.82 8.67
CA ALA A 65 5.15 -8.43 8.99
C ALA A 65 5.53 -8.20 10.46
N LYS A 66 6.62 -7.46 10.71
CA LYS A 66 6.69 -6.75 11.98
C LYS A 66 5.44 -5.89 12.05
N CYS A 67 4.69 -5.99 13.14
CA CYS A 67 3.61 -5.06 13.42
C CYS A 67 4.29 -3.71 13.64
N SER A 68 4.49 -2.95 12.55
CA SER A 68 4.98 -1.59 12.68
C SER A 68 3.88 -0.87 13.44
N GLU A 69 4.21 -0.45 14.66
CA GLU A 69 3.27 0.30 15.49
C GLU A 69 2.74 1.49 14.68
N ALA A 70 1.43 1.48 14.42
CA ALA A 70 0.79 2.58 13.72
C ALA A 70 0.91 3.87 14.54
N ARG A 71 1.28 4.96 13.90
CA ARG A 71 1.35 6.29 14.50
C ARG A 71 0.01 6.99 14.37
N ARG A 72 -0.40 7.71 15.41
CA ARG A 72 -1.60 8.56 15.32
C ARG A 72 -1.29 9.78 14.46
N VAL A 73 -2.26 10.20 13.65
CA VAL A 73 -2.18 11.39 12.81
C VAL A 73 -3.23 12.40 13.26
N THR A 74 -2.78 13.60 13.63
CA THR A 74 -3.63 14.66 14.17
C THR A 74 -3.52 15.95 13.37
N VAL A 75 -4.59 16.73 13.30
CA VAL A 75 -4.61 18.02 12.61
C VAL A 75 -3.72 19.04 13.35
N ALA A 76 -2.88 19.77 12.62
CA ALA A 76 -1.95 20.72 13.21
C ALA A 76 -2.61 22.02 13.70
N GLU A 77 -3.68 22.46 13.05
CA GLU A 77 -4.39 23.70 13.37
C GLU A 77 -5.88 23.63 13.06
N ASP A 78 -6.66 24.55 13.61
CA ASP A 78 -8.09 24.66 13.30
C ASP A 78 -8.24 25.08 11.83
N ILE A 79 -9.01 24.31 11.06
CA ILE A 79 -9.26 24.59 9.64
C ILE A 79 -10.73 24.39 9.30
N ASN A 80 -11.26 25.32 8.51
CA ASN A 80 -12.57 25.20 7.89
C ASN A 80 -12.38 24.72 6.44
N ILE A 81 -13.04 23.62 6.07
CA ILE A 81 -13.03 23.08 4.71
C ILE A 81 -14.37 23.42 4.05
N PRO A 82 -14.38 24.34 3.08
CA PRO A 82 -15.61 24.75 2.43
C PRO A 82 -16.33 23.60 1.74
N GLY A 83 -17.64 23.72 1.60
CA GLY A 83 -18.43 22.78 0.82
C GLY A 83 -17.96 22.66 -0.63
N ASN A 84 -18.03 21.44 -1.18
CA ASN A 84 -17.64 21.09 -2.56
C ASN A 84 -16.20 21.51 -2.90
N SER A 85 -15.30 21.44 -1.93
CA SER A 85 -13.93 21.90 -2.06
C SER A 85 -12.94 20.86 -1.60
N GLU A 86 -11.67 21.16 -1.83
CA GLU A 86 -10.55 20.34 -1.44
C GLU A 86 -9.51 21.20 -0.72
N ALA A 87 -8.89 20.61 0.30
CA ALA A 87 -7.89 21.25 1.13
C ALA A 87 -6.66 20.36 1.32
N LEU A 88 -5.49 20.99 1.32
CA LEU A 88 -4.27 20.39 1.84
C LEU A 88 -4.14 20.79 3.30
N VAL A 89 -4.21 19.81 4.20
CA VAL A 89 -4.21 20.02 5.65
C VAL A 89 -2.88 19.59 6.22
N ASP A 90 -2.29 20.45 7.06
CA ASP A 90 -1.09 20.12 7.81
C ASP A 90 -1.44 19.24 9.01
N VAL A 91 -0.67 18.16 9.17
CA VAL A 91 -0.89 17.14 10.20
C VAL A 91 0.40 16.79 10.92
N PHE A 92 0.28 16.41 12.18
CA PHE A 92 1.34 15.79 12.96
C PHE A 92 1.20 14.27 12.91
N VAL A 93 2.33 13.60 12.73
CA VAL A 93 2.45 12.16 12.92
C VAL A 93 3.16 11.95 14.25
N ASN A 94 2.51 11.29 15.20
CA ASN A 94 3.11 11.01 16.51
C ASN A 94 4.35 10.13 16.32
N ARG A 95 5.52 10.61 16.76
CA ARG A 95 6.79 9.88 16.64
C ARG A 95 7.09 9.14 17.93
N ILE A 96 7.81 8.03 17.80
CA ILE A 96 8.48 7.37 18.92
C ILE A 96 10.00 7.60 18.83
N GLU A 97 10.73 7.37 19.93
CA GLU A 97 12.19 7.61 20.02
C GLU A 97 13.00 6.94 18.90
N TRP A 98 12.52 5.83 18.35
CA TRP A 98 13.23 5.03 17.34
C TRP A 98 12.89 5.46 15.90
N ASP A 99 11.93 6.37 15.70
CA ASP A 99 11.54 6.82 14.35
C ASP A 99 12.58 7.78 13.72
N ASP A 100 13.32 8.51 14.55
CA ASP A 100 14.33 9.48 14.08
C ASP A 100 15.56 8.78 13.47
N ASP A 101 15.87 7.56 13.93
CA ASP A 101 16.98 6.74 13.41
C ASP A 101 16.58 5.94 12.15
N LEU A 102 15.29 5.93 11.81
CA LEU A 102 14.76 5.15 10.70
C LEU A 102 14.53 6.05 9.49
N SER A 103 15.36 5.89 8.45
CA SER A 103 14.97 6.35 7.12
C SER A 103 13.82 5.48 6.63
N GLY A 104 12.62 6.03 6.45
CA GLY A 104 11.46 5.27 6.02
C GLY A 104 10.31 6.14 5.58
N ASP A 105 9.66 5.72 4.51
CA ASP A 105 8.40 6.30 4.05
C ASP A 105 7.26 5.73 4.92
N PHE A 106 6.33 6.58 5.35
CA PHE A 106 5.13 6.22 6.08
C PHE A 106 3.90 6.39 5.20
N LEU A 107 2.97 5.45 5.24
CA LEU A 107 1.66 5.57 4.61
C LEU A 107 0.66 6.08 5.64
N ILE A 108 0.09 7.27 5.39
CA ILE A 108 -1.01 7.80 6.17
C ILE A 108 -2.33 7.36 5.54
N GLU A 109 -3.22 6.78 6.35
CA GLU A 109 -4.58 6.40 5.97
C GLU A 109 -5.62 6.94 6.96
N PRO A 110 -6.86 7.23 6.51
CA PRO A 110 -7.93 7.65 7.41
C PRO A 110 -8.35 6.53 8.37
N ASN A 111 -8.50 6.89 9.65
CA ASN A 111 -8.98 5.96 10.67
C ASN A 111 -10.52 5.83 10.59
N GLN A 112 -11.06 4.80 11.25
CA GLN A 112 -12.51 4.53 11.20
C GLN A 112 -13.33 5.65 11.86
N ALA A 113 -12.86 6.20 12.97
CA ALA A 113 -13.54 7.28 13.69
C ALA A 113 -13.70 8.54 12.83
N PHE A 114 -12.71 8.87 12.02
CA PHE A 114 -12.75 9.99 11.07
C PHE A 114 -13.77 9.74 9.96
N LYS A 115 -13.76 8.54 9.36
CA LYS A 115 -14.70 8.15 8.29
C LYS A 115 -16.15 8.21 8.75
N GLU A 116 -16.41 7.92 10.01
CA GLU A 116 -17.76 7.94 10.59
C GLU A 116 -18.15 9.33 11.14
N GLY A 117 -17.18 10.07 11.69
CA GLY A 117 -17.41 11.33 12.38
C GLY A 117 -17.43 12.56 11.46
N TYR A 118 -16.74 12.52 10.33
CA TYR A 118 -16.64 13.65 9.41
C TYR A 118 -17.14 13.28 8.02
N PRO A 119 -17.94 14.16 7.37
CA PRO A 119 -18.39 13.96 6.00
C PRO A 119 -17.28 14.36 5.01
N LEU A 120 -16.05 13.88 5.23
CA LEU A 120 -14.87 14.22 4.45
C LEU A 120 -14.23 12.95 3.89
N ILE A 121 -13.62 13.08 2.71
CA ILE A 121 -12.84 12.02 2.07
C ILE A 121 -11.37 12.39 2.19
N MET A 122 -10.56 11.47 2.74
CA MET A 122 -9.13 11.64 2.89
C MET A 122 -8.37 10.72 1.94
N ALA A 123 -7.42 11.26 1.18
CA ALA A 123 -6.54 10.47 0.33
C ALA A 123 -5.41 9.82 1.16
N ALA A 124 -5.13 8.55 0.88
CA ALA A 124 -3.94 7.90 1.40
C ALA A 124 -2.68 8.62 0.89
N THR A 125 -1.75 8.93 1.80
CA THR A 125 -0.60 9.78 1.49
C THR A 125 0.68 9.16 2.02
N MET A 126 1.68 9.02 1.15
CA MET A 126 3.02 8.59 1.55
C MET A 126 3.85 9.81 1.97
N VAL A 127 4.48 9.74 3.14
CA VAL A 127 5.21 10.86 3.75
C VAL A 127 6.54 10.42 4.35
N ASP A 128 7.52 11.32 4.33
CA ASP A 128 8.73 11.20 5.14
C ASP A 128 8.54 12.09 6.38
N ILE A 129 8.34 11.44 7.53
CA ILE A 129 8.09 12.14 8.79
C ILE A 129 9.34 12.88 9.28
N ASN A 130 10.54 12.51 8.85
CA ASN A 130 11.79 13.12 9.31
C ASN A 130 12.15 14.37 8.50
N ARG A 131 11.48 14.62 7.37
CA ARG A 131 11.72 15.77 6.50
C ARG A 131 11.18 17.10 7.06
N SER A 132 10.10 17.06 7.84
CA SER A 132 9.38 18.25 8.31
C SER A 132 8.65 17.94 9.62
N PRO A 133 8.44 18.92 10.52
CA PRO A 133 7.62 18.73 11.73
C PRO A 133 6.17 18.34 11.40
N THR A 134 5.63 18.84 10.29
CA THR A 134 4.30 18.49 9.78
C THR A 134 4.36 17.80 8.43
N CYS A 135 3.37 16.96 8.16
CA CYS A 135 3.09 16.39 6.85
C CYS A 135 1.82 17.01 6.27
N LYS A 136 1.60 16.87 4.96
CA LYS A 136 0.38 17.33 4.29
C LYS A 136 -0.49 16.16 3.89
N VAL A 137 -1.78 16.22 4.19
CA VAL A 137 -2.79 15.28 3.69
C VAL A 137 -3.82 16.01 2.85
N ARG A 138 -4.46 15.29 1.93
CA ARG A 138 -5.44 15.85 1.01
C ARG A 138 -6.84 15.42 1.46
N LEU A 139 -7.69 16.39 1.77
CA LEU A 139 -9.07 16.20 2.19
C LEU A 139 -10.02 16.82 1.18
N MET A 140 -11.08 16.11 0.85
CA MET A 140 -12.15 16.57 -0.02
C MET A 140 -13.47 16.60 0.76
N ASN A 141 -14.17 17.72 0.67
CA ASN A 141 -15.54 17.86 1.14
C ASN A 141 -16.49 17.73 -0.06
N PRO A 142 -17.15 16.57 -0.27
CA PRO A 142 -18.07 16.39 -1.38
C PRO A 142 -19.47 16.98 -1.13
N PHE A 143 -19.71 17.62 0.01
CA PHE A 143 -21.00 18.17 0.40
C PHE A 143 -21.01 19.69 0.34
N SER A 144 -22.19 20.30 0.31
CA SER A 144 -22.34 21.75 0.21
C SER A 144 -22.12 22.51 1.52
N GLN A 145 -22.05 21.81 2.65
CA GLN A 145 -21.87 22.42 3.97
C GLN A 145 -20.39 22.44 4.34
N ASP A 146 -19.94 23.54 4.92
CA ASP A 146 -18.57 23.68 5.41
C ASP A 146 -18.34 22.75 6.62
N VAL A 147 -17.13 22.22 6.74
CA VAL A 147 -16.74 21.32 7.82
C VAL A 147 -15.57 21.92 8.59
N ASP A 148 -15.74 22.08 9.89
CA ASP A 148 -14.68 22.51 10.79
C ASP A 148 -13.90 21.30 11.32
N LEU A 149 -12.60 21.28 11.07
CA LEU A 149 -11.66 20.38 11.72
C LEU A 149 -10.89 21.15 12.79
N ARG A 150 -10.95 20.64 14.02
CA ARG A 150 -10.20 21.21 15.14
C ARG A 150 -8.79 20.68 15.15
N ARG A 151 -7.86 21.51 15.61
CA ARG A 151 -6.51 21.10 16.01
C ARG A 151 -6.59 19.92 16.97
N ASP A 152 -5.59 19.05 16.87
CA ASP A 152 -5.45 17.81 17.63
C ASP A 152 -6.55 16.77 17.35
N ALA A 153 -7.50 17.04 16.45
CA ALA A 153 -8.43 16.03 15.97
C ALA A 153 -7.66 14.90 15.30
N GLU A 154 -7.94 13.66 15.69
CA GLU A 154 -7.31 12.49 15.11
C GLU A 154 -8.04 12.07 13.84
N ILE A 155 -7.34 12.12 12.71
CA ILE A 155 -7.92 11.89 11.39
C ILE A 155 -7.45 10.59 10.74
N GLY A 156 -6.37 10.01 11.25
CA GLY A 156 -5.71 8.90 10.57
C GLY A 156 -4.69 8.16 11.40
N VAL A 157 -4.14 7.14 10.77
CA VAL A 157 -3.02 6.34 11.25
C VAL A 157 -1.91 6.37 10.20
N ALA A 158 -0.66 6.36 10.63
CA ALA A 158 0.49 6.26 9.75
C ALA A 158 1.25 4.96 10.03
N GLU A 159 1.44 4.15 8.99
CA GLU A 159 2.18 2.89 9.08
C GLU A 159 3.48 2.99 8.28
N ARG A 160 4.53 2.37 8.79
CA ARG A 160 5.82 2.39 8.10
C ARG A 160 5.77 1.42 6.93
N ILE A 161 6.14 1.91 5.74
CA ILE A 161 6.26 1.05 4.57
C ILE A 161 7.64 0.41 4.57
N GLU A 162 7.68 -0.90 4.80
CA GLU A 162 8.88 -1.68 4.52
C GLU A 162 8.99 -1.85 3.00
N ARG A 163 10.07 -1.34 2.39
CA ARG A 163 10.34 -1.59 0.96
C ARG A 163 10.55 -3.09 0.77
N VAL A 164 9.57 -3.76 0.19
CA VAL A 164 9.76 -5.11 -0.35
C VAL A 164 10.65 -4.97 -1.58
N VAL A 165 11.95 -5.13 -1.40
CA VAL A 165 12.86 -5.37 -2.51
C VAL A 165 12.52 -6.75 -3.03
N SER A 166 11.66 -6.83 -4.05
CA SER A 166 11.45 -8.07 -4.77
C SER A 166 12.79 -8.48 -5.38
N VAL A 167 13.35 -9.57 -4.88
CA VAL A 167 14.46 -10.25 -5.55
C VAL A 167 13.86 -10.84 -6.81
N LEU A 168 13.95 -10.11 -7.93
CA LEU A 168 13.73 -10.69 -9.25
C LEU A 168 14.70 -11.87 -9.37
N ALA A 169 14.19 -13.09 -9.27
CA ALA A 169 14.98 -14.29 -9.49
C ALA A 169 15.60 -14.19 -10.90
N THR A 170 16.92 -14.22 -10.97
CA THR A 170 17.71 -14.00 -12.20
C THR A 170 17.80 -15.25 -13.09
N THR A 171 17.11 -16.33 -12.73
CA THR A 171 17.14 -17.59 -13.47
C THR A 171 15.86 -17.77 -14.28
N GLU A 172 15.91 -17.35 -15.54
CA GLU A 172 14.97 -17.84 -16.56
C GLU A 172 15.19 -19.36 -16.74
N ASN A 173 14.10 -20.12 -16.60
CA ASN A 173 14.06 -21.55 -16.87
C ASN A 173 14.61 -21.85 -18.28
N ASN A 174 15.52 -22.84 -18.37
CA ASN A 174 15.99 -23.40 -19.63
C ASN A 174 14.79 -23.86 -20.49
N PRO A 175 14.70 -23.46 -21.78
CA PRO A 175 13.64 -23.91 -22.64
C PRO A 175 14.02 -25.29 -23.19
N ASN A 176 13.46 -26.36 -22.64
CA ASN A 176 13.35 -27.60 -23.39
C ASN A 176 12.12 -28.41 -22.95
N GLU A 177 11.32 -28.72 -23.97
CA GLU A 177 10.33 -29.80 -24.10
C GLU A 177 8.87 -29.54 -23.70
N ASN A 178 8.13 -29.08 -24.72
CA ASN A 178 6.80 -29.56 -25.13
C ASN A 178 5.61 -29.44 -24.17
N GLU A 179 5.09 -28.22 -23.97
CA GLU A 179 3.64 -28.00 -23.82
C GLU A 179 3.20 -26.67 -24.47
N PRO A 180 2.02 -26.60 -25.12
CA PRO A 180 1.54 -25.37 -25.75
C PRO A 180 0.72 -24.56 -24.75
N VAL A 181 1.35 -23.61 -24.06
CA VAL A 181 0.65 -22.49 -23.42
C VAL A 181 1.12 -21.20 -24.08
N SER A 182 0.26 -20.64 -24.93
CA SER A 182 0.47 -19.37 -25.61
C SER A 182 0.36 -18.21 -24.62
N VAL A 183 1.47 -17.84 -23.99
CA VAL A 183 1.65 -16.54 -23.33
C VAL A 183 2.37 -15.60 -24.28
N ARG A 184 1.69 -14.55 -24.76
CA ARG A 184 2.33 -13.44 -25.49
C ARG A 184 3.09 -12.56 -24.50
N ARG A 185 4.42 -12.59 -24.52
CA ARG A 185 5.27 -11.58 -23.87
C ARG A 185 5.18 -10.25 -24.63
N ILE A 186 4.90 -9.17 -23.93
CA ILE A 186 5.13 -7.81 -24.43
C ILE A 186 6.64 -7.60 -24.52
N GLN A 187 7.16 -7.34 -25.72
CA GLN A 187 8.52 -6.84 -25.90
C GLN A 187 8.54 -5.37 -25.50
N LEU A 188 9.04 -5.08 -24.30
CA LEU A 188 9.51 -3.74 -23.99
C LEU A 188 10.92 -3.63 -24.57
N ASN A 189 11.03 -2.84 -25.64
CA ASN A 189 12.32 -2.43 -26.18
C ASN A 189 13.14 -1.81 -25.05
N GLN A 190 14.35 -2.34 -24.84
CA GLN A 190 15.32 -1.81 -23.89
C GLN A 190 15.65 -0.36 -24.28
N VAL A 191 15.09 0.60 -23.55
CA VAL A 191 15.57 1.97 -23.57
C VAL A 191 16.67 2.05 -22.53
N ASN A 192 17.92 2.06 -22.98
CA ASN A 192 19.09 2.38 -22.16
C ASN A 192 18.96 3.81 -21.62
N THR A 193 18.33 3.97 -20.45
CA THR A 193 18.38 5.22 -19.70
C THR A 193 19.30 5.01 -18.50
N ARG A 194 20.51 5.55 -18.62
CA ARG A 194 21.37 5.79 -17.46
C ARG A 194 20.64 6.79 -16.55
N PRO A 195 20.62 6.59 -15.22
CA PRO A 195 20.02 7.55 -14.31
C PRO A 195 20.87 8.82 -14.32
N VAL A 196 20.35 9.91 -14.89
CA VAL A 196 20.94 11.24 -14.76
C VAL A 196 20.41 11.83 -13.46
N VAL A 197 21.31 11.98 -12.49
CA VAL A 197 21.09 12.71 -11.25
C VAL A 197 20.91 14.20 -11.58
N GLY A 198 19.81 14.78 -11.13
CA GLY A 198 19.62 16.24 -10.98
C GLY A 198 19.28 17.02 -12.25
N ARG A 199 17.99 17.28 -12.47
CA ARG A 199 17.52 18.46 -13.21
C ARG A 199 16.30 19.05 -12.50
N SER A 200 16.32 20.36 -12.30
CA SER A 200 15.17 21.14 -11.85
C SER A 200 14.04 21.09 -12.87
N PHE A 201 12.79 21.15 -12.41
CA PHE A 201 11.58 21.08 -13.24
C PHE A 201 11.46 22.20 -14.31
N ASP A 202 12.30 23.24 -14.24
CA ASP A 202 12.23 24.42 -15.11
C ASP A 202 13.07 24.33 -16.41
N GLU A 203 13.78 23.23 -16.66
CA GLU A 203 14.62 23.06 -17.86
C GLU A 203 14.17 21.89 -18.75
N ALA A 204 12.86 21.75 -18.97
CA ALA A 204 12.34 20.83 -19.99
C ALA A 204 12.55 21.42 -21.39
N ASN A 205 13.49 20.84 -22.15
CA ASN A 205 13.74 21.22 -23.54
C ASN A 205 12.54 20.80 -24.42
N GLU A 206 12.00 21.71 -25.25
CA GLU A 206 10.85 21.44 -26.16
C GLU A 206 11.07 20.27 -27.13
N ASN A 207 12.30 19.80 -27.26
CA ASN A 207 12.71 18.69 -28.11
C ASN A 207 12.64 17.31 -27.43
N GLU A 208 12.35 17.22 -26.13
CA GLU A 208 12.25 15.94 -25.40
C GLU A 208 10.86 15.30 -25.47
N VAL A 209 9.84 16.02 -25.94
CA VAL A 209 8.48 15.47 -26.06
C VAL A 209 8.39 14.61 -27.33
N PRO A 210 8.16 13.29 -27.23
CA PRO A 210 7.94 12.42 -28.38
C PRO A 210 6.83 12.96 -29.29
N GLY A 211 7.03 12.92 -30.61
CA GLY A 211 6.12 13.53 -31.59
C GLY A 211 4.65 13.08 -31.43
N HIS A 212 4.42 11.81 -31.13
CA HIS A 212 3.07 11.28 -30.91
C HIS A 212 2.35 11.92 -29.72
N LEU A 213 3.06 12.40 -28.68
CA LEU A 213 2.46 13.13 -27.55
C LEU A 213 2.15 14.59 -27.92
N LYS A 214 2.93 15.21 -28.83
CA LYS A 214 2.61 16.53 -29.39
C LYS A 214 1.33 16.48 -30.20
N ASP A 215 1.17 15.45 -31.02
CA ASP A 215 -0.03 15.23 -31.83
C ASP A 215 -1.27 14.98 -30.95
N LEU A 216 -1.10 14.22 -29.86
CA LEU A 216 -2.18 13.91 -28.92
C LEU A 216 -2.60 15.15 -28.13
N TYR A 217 -1.62 15.98 -27.72
CA TYR A 217 -1.89 17.27 -27.08
C TYR A 217 -2.61 18.22 -28.03
N ALA A 218 -2.12 18.38 -29.26
CA ALA A 218 -2.72 19.25 -30.27
C ALA A 218 -4.19 18.87 -30.52
N LYS A 219 -4.48 17.58 -30.74
CA LYS A 219 -5.84 17.06 -30.89
C LYS A 219 -6.72 17.29 -29.65
N SER A 220 -6.14 17.21 -28.45
CA SER A 220 -6.87 17.42 -27.19
C SER A 220 -7.17 18.89 -26.90
N THR A 221 -6.38 19.80 -27.48
CA THR A 221 -6.57 21.26 -27.38
C THR A 221 -7.35 21.87 -28.54
N GLU A 222 -7.61 21.10 -29.60
CA GLU A 222 -8.41 21.52 -30.74
C GLU A 222 -9.84 21.88 -30.26
N GLY A 223 -10.26 23.13 -30.50
CA GLY A 223 -11.55 23.66 -30.03
C GLY A 223 -11.54 24.27 -28.61
N LYS A 224 -10.43 24.21 -27.86
CA LYS A 224 -10.32 24.80 -26.52
C LYS A 224 -9.53 26.11 -26.57
N THR A 225 -10.20 27.24 -26.39
CA THR A 225 -9.52 28.54 -26.29
C THR A 225 -8.93 28.72 -24.90
N LEU A 226 -7.61 28.90 -24.82
CA LEU A 226 -6.91 29.29 -23.60
C LEU A 226 -7.26 30.75 -23.26
N LYS A 227 -8.23 30.96 -22.37
CA LYS A 227 -8.24 32.15 -21.51
C LYS A 227 -7.63 31.75 -20.17
N LYS A 228 -6.57 32.49 -19.78
CA LYS A 228 -5.74 32.30 -18.58
C LYS A 228 -6.41 31.44 -17.48
N GLY A 229 -5.92 30.21 -17.33
CA GLY A 229 -5.90 29.50 -16.05
C GLY A 229 -7.03 28.54 -15.72
N VAL A 230 -8.10 28.39 -16.51
CA VAL A 230 -9.16 27.40 -16.20
C VAL A 230 -9.71 26.76 -17.49
N LEU A 231 -9.64 25.43 -17.57
CA LEU A 231 -10.34 24.65 -18.58
C LEU A 231 -11.79 24.42 -18.10
N LEU A 232 -12.75 25.04 -18.77
CA LEU A 232 -14.16 24.65 -18.68
C LEU A 232 -14.56 23.92 -19.97
N GLN A 233 -15.29 22.81 -19.83
CA GLN A 233 -15.92 22.13 -20.95
C GLN A 233 -17.00 23.03 -21.56
N GLY A 234 -16.92 23.24 -22.88
CA GLY A 234 -17.98 23.91 -23.64
C GLY A 234 -19.13 22.94 -23.95
N TYR A 235 -20.36 23.46 -23.88
CA TYR A 235 -21.62 22.81 -24.24
C TYR A 235 -21.65 22.30 -25.67
#